data_AF-A0A1C2GPG4-F1
#
_entry.id   AF-A0A1C2GPG4-F1
#
_cell.length_a   1.000
_cell.length_b   1.000
_cell.length_c   1.000
_cell.angle_alpha   90.00
_cell.angle_beta   90.00
_cell.angle_gamma   90.00
#
_symmetry.space_group_name_H-M   'P 1'
#
loop_
_entity.id
_entity.type
_entity.pdbx_description
1 polymer ?
#
loop_
_entity_poly.entity_id
_entity_poly.type
_entity_poly.pdbx_seq_one_letter_code
_entity_poly.pdbx_strand_id
1 'polypeptide(L)'
;MIPPPNSPLDFLDNSPNNSGGTAQGDSTDLIQDLLYEIIRVKELIKYYDNIPNGAGLLGASILTELVAEAYKSLVDYDPVLMKKYYDLLQNCD
;
A
#
# COMPACT_ATOMS: atom_id res chain seq x y z
N MET A 1 -7.62 -14.29 20.67
CA MET A 1 -8.71 -13.39 20.23
C MET A 1 -9.02 -13.79 18.79
N ILE A 2 -10.26 -14.21 18.51
CA ILE A 2 -10.70 -14.65 17.18
C ILE A 2 -11.12 -13.39 16.42
N PRO A 3 -10.55 -13.07 15.24
CA PRO A 3 -10.98 -11.92 14.45
C PRO A 3 -12.39 -12.13 13.87
N PRO A 4 -13.17 -11.06 13.66
CA PRO A 4 -14.54 -11.14 13.18
C PRO A 4 -14.59 -11.54 11.69
N PRO A 5 -15.60 -12.33 11.26
CA PRO A 5 -15.53 -13.14 10.03
C PRO A 5 -15.72 -12.39 8.71
N ASN A 6 -15.65 -11.06 8.66
CA ASN A 6 -15.90 -10.28 7.44
C ASN A 6 -14.98 -9.05 7.33
N SER A 7 -13.71 -9.18 7.70
CA SER A 7 -12.76 -8.07 7.55
C SER A 7 -12.38 -7.93 6.06
N PRO A 8 -12.29 -6.72 5.49
CA PRO A 8 -11.83 -6.51 4.10
C PRO A 8 -10.38 -6.97 3.84
N LEU A 9 -9.72 -7.52 4.87
CA LEU A 9 -8.38 -8.09 4.88
C LEU A 9 -8.40 -9.63 4.96
N ASP A 10 -9.56 -10.28 4.78
CA ASP A 10 -9.71 -11.75 4.88
C ASP A 10 -8.93 -12.51 3.80
N PHE A 11 -8.53 -11.83 2.72
CA PHE A 11 -7.61 -12.37 1.71
C PHE A 11 -6.20 -12.62 2.26
N LEU A 12 -5.84 -12.04 3.41
CA LEU A 12 -4.53 -12.22 4.05
C LEU A 12 -4.39 -13.53 4.81
N ASP A 13 -5.51 -14.14 5.24
CA ASP A 13 -5.49 -15.35 6.07
C ASP A 13 -5.44 -16.65 5.23
N ASN A 14 -5.61 -16.54 3.91
CA ASN A 14 -5.37 -17.64 2.98
C ASN A 14 -3.94 -17.58 2.45
N SER A 15 -2.99 -18.03 3.27
CA SER A 15 -1.62 -18.32 2.82
C SER A 15 -1.61 -19.70 2.15
N PRO A 16 -1.48 -19.83 0.80
CA PRO A 16 -1.27 -21.12 0.19
C PRO A 16 0.23 -21.42 0.29
N ASN A 17 0.58 -22.12 1.35
CA ASN A 17 1.85 -22.82 1.43
C ASN A 17 1.83 -23.97 0.41
N ASN A 18 2.09 -23.68 -0.88
CA ASN A 18 2.52 -24.72 -1.82
C ASN A 18 3.22 -24.16 -3.07
N SER A 19 4.49 -24.50 -3.16
CA SER A 19 5.33 -24.62 -4.35
C SER A 19 4.60 -24.96 -5.66
N GLY A 20 4.89 -24.20 -6.73
CA GLY A 20 4.87 -24.71 -8.10
C GLY A 20 3.99 -23.94 -9.10
N GLY A 21 4.61 -22.99 -9.81
CA GLY A 21 4.36 -22.65 -11.21
C GLY A 21 2.94 -22.28 -11.66
N THR A 22 2.74 -21.00 -12.00
CA THR A 22 2.13 -20.56 -13.29
C THR A 22 2.14 -19.03 -13.33
N ALA A 23 2.47 -18.48 -14.51
CA ALA A 23 2.75 -17.08 -14.79
C ALA A 23 1.51 -16.14 -14.73
N GLN A 24 0.82 -16.15 -13.59
CA GLN A 24 -0.36 -15.32 -13.31
C GLN A 24 -0.36 -14.74 -11.86
N GLY A 25 0.75 -14.94 -11.12
CA GLY A 25 0.96 -14.46 -9.75
C GLY A 25 1.45 -13.02 -9.65
N ASP A 26 2.35 -12.59 -10.54
CA ASP A 26 3.07 -11.31 -10.40
C ASP A 26 2.15 -10.07 -10.28
N SER A 27 1.00 -10.04 -10.97
CA SER A 27 0.10 -8.89 -10.91
C SER A 27 -0.77 -8.87 -9.66
N THR A 28 -1.20 -10.05 -9.17
CA THR A 28 -1.97 -10.15 -7.92
C THR A 28 -1.08 -9.81 -6.73
N ASP A 29 0.17 -10.27 -6.79
CA ASP A 29 1.20 -9.99 -5.79
C ASP A 29 1.53 -8.48 -5.77
N LEU A 30 1.74 -7.85 -6.92
CA LEU A 30 2.01 -6.41 -7.00
C LEU A 30 0.86 -5.55 -6.46
N ILE A 31 -0.40 -5.91 -6.73
CA ILE A 31 -1.56 -5.20 -6.20
C ILE A 31 -1.58 -5.28 -4.68
N GLN A 32 -1.37 -6.48 -4.13
CA GLN A 32 -1.34 -6.70 -2.68
C GLN A 32 -0.21 -5.94 -2.02
N ASP A 33 1.00 -6.04 -2.56
CA ASP A 33 2.21 -5.36 -2.10
C ASP A 33 2.05 -3.83 -2.13
N LEU A 34 1.48 -3.29 -3.21
CA LEU A 34 1.19 -1.86 -3.32
C LEU A 34 0.15 -1.40 -2.29
N LEU A 35 -0.91 -2.19 -2.07
CA LEU A 35 -1.92 -1.88 -1.05
C LEU A 35 -1.31 -1.85 0.37
N TYR A 36 -0.39 -2.77 0.67
CA TYR A 36 0.32 -2.76 1.95
C TYR A 36 1.17 -1.50 2.13
N GLU A 37 1.96 -1.14 1.13
CA GLU A 37 2.80 0.07 1.20
C GLU A 37 1.95 1.33 1.32
N ILE A 38 0.83 1.40 0.62
CA ILE A 38 -0.13 2.49 0.74
C ILE A 38 -0.67 2.62 2.18
N ILE A 39 -1.01 1.50 2.83
CA ILE A 39 -1.49 1.51 4.23
C ILE A 39 -0.37 1.96 5.16
N ARG A 40 0.85 1.44 4.98
CA ARG A 40 2.03 1.83 5.77
C ARG A 40 2.28 3.34 5.69
N VAL A 41 2.31 3.89 4.48
CA VAL A 41 2.55 5.33 4.27
C VAL A 41 1.39 6.19 4.77
N LYS A 42 0.14 5.68 4.78
CA LYS A 42 -0.98 6.37 5.46
C LYS A 42 -0.78 6.50 6.97
N GLU A 43 -0.21 5.49 7.63
CA GLU A 43 0.16 5.62 9.05
C GLU A 43 1.30 6.62 9.24
N LEU A 44 2.26 6.66 8.31
CA LEU A 44 3.33 7.65 8.32
C LEU A 44 2.78 9.08 8.18
N ILE A 45 1.84 9.33 7.27
CA ILE A 45 1.16 10.63 7.12
C ILE A 45 0.56 11.08 8.45
N LYS A 46 -0.16 10.19 9.16
CA LYS A 46 -0.72 10.49 10.48
C LYS A 46 0.37 10.86 11.48
N TYR A 47 1.54 10.22 11.43
CA TYR A 47 2.67 10.59 12.27
C TYR A 47 3.16 12.01 11.96
N TYR A 48 3.35 12.37 10.69
CA TYR A 48 3.75 13.72 10.27
C TYR A 48 2.71 14.79 10.67
N ASP A 49 1.41 14.50 10.53
CA ASP A 49 0.33 15.41 10.92
C ASP A 49 0.31 15.71 12.43
N ASN A 50 0.77 14.76 13.26
CA ASN A 50 0.84 14.93 14.70
C ASN A 50 2.07 15.73 15.18
N ILE A 51 2.98 16.10 14.28
CA ILE A 51 4.15 16.90 14.64
C ILE A 51 3.70 18.34 14.99
N PRO A 52 4.02 18.84 16.20
CA PRO A 52 3.57 20.15 16.65
C PRO A 52 4.14 21.29 15.80
N ASN A 53 3.46 22.44 15.85
CA ASN A 53 3.82 23.65 15.09
C ASN A 53 3.80 23.48 13.56
N GLY A 54 3.15 22.42 13.06
CA GLY A 54 2.96 22.19 11.62
C GLY A 54 4.24 21.79 10.87
N ALA A 55 5.31 21.41 11.58
CA ALA A 55 6.58 21.06 10.95
C ALA A 55 6.47 19.82 10.04
N GLY A 56 5.48 18.95 10.27
CA GLY A 56 5.23 17.78 9.42
C GLY A 56 4.28 18.01 8.24
N LEU A 57 3.62 19.17 8.13
CA LEU A 57 2.56 19.40 7.14
C LEU A 57 3.04 19.25 5.69
N LEU A 58 4.25 19.74 5.38
CA LEU A 58 4.81 19.60 4.04
C LEU A 58 5.04 18.12 3.69
N GLY A 59 5.68 17.37 4.59
CA GLY A 59 5.90 15.93 4.41
C GLY A 59 4.59 15.17 4.27
N ALA A 60 3.62 15.44 5.15
CA ALA A 60 2.28 14.85 5.09
C ALA A 60 1.58 15.13 3.75
N SER A 61 1.67 16.37 3.24
CA SER A 61 1.04 16.74 1.96
C SER A 61 1.66 16.02 0.76
N ILE A 62 3.00 15.91 0.70
CA ILE A 62 3.71 15.19 -0.36
C ILE A 62 3.37 13.70 -0.32
N LEU A 63 3.39 13.08 0.86
CA LEU A 63 3.04 11.67 1.03
C LEU A 63 1.57 11.41 0.68
N THR A 64 0.68 12.35 1.00
CA THR A 64 -0.76 12.26 0.65
C THR A 64 -0.95 12.24 -0.87
N GLU A 65 -0.26 13.12 -1.59
CA GLU A 65 -0.30 13.14 -3.06
C GLU A 65 0.26 11.83 -3.65
N LEU A 66 1.41 11.36 -3.14
CA LEU A 66 2.02 10.12 -3.59
C LEU A 66 1.10 8.90 -3.40
N VAL A 67 0.43 8.81 -2.24
CA VAL A 67 -0.57 7.77 -1.96
C VAL A 67 -1.78 7.88 -2.89
N ALA A 68 -2.25 9.09 -3.19
CA ALA A 68 -3.37 9.30 -4.10
C ALA A 68 -3.04 8.83 -5.53
N GLU A 69 -1.84 9.13 -6.03
CA GLU A 69 -1.39 8.66 -7.34
C GLU A 69 -1.20 7.13 -7.37
N ALA A 70 -0.67 6.54 -6.30
CA ALA A 70 -0.57 5.09 -6.15
C ALA A 70 -1.95 4.41 -6.20
N TYR A 71 -2.95 4.94 -5.47
CA TYR A 71 -4.33 4.47 -5.56
C TYR A 71 -4.91 4.60 -6.96
N LYS A 72 -4.64 5.71 -7.64
CA LYS A 72 -5.12 5.92 -9.00
C LYS A 72 -4.57 4.84 -9.95
N SER A 73 -3.29 4.49 -9.82
CA SER A 73 -2.71 3.39 -10.63
C SER A 73 -3.42 2.06 -10.42
N LEU A 74 -3.88 1.77 -9.19
CA LEU A 74 -4.68 0.59 -8.89
C LEU A 74 -6.06 0.64 -9.57
N VAL A 75 -6.74 1.79 -9.50
CA VAL A 75 -8.06 1.99 -10.12
C VAL A 75 -8.00 1.90 -11.64
N ASP A 76 -6.95 2.46 -12.24
CA ASP A 76 -6.74 2.47 -13.69
C ASP A 76 -6.16 1.14 -14.22
N TYR A 77 -5.85 0.19 -13.33
CA TYR A 77 -5.20 -1.08 -13.66
C TYR A 77 -3.91 -0.92 -14.48
N ASP A 78 -3.09 0.09 -14.17
CA ASP A 78 -1.82 0.34 -14.85
C ASP A 78 -0.65 -0.31 -14.07
N PRO A 79 -0.17 -1.50 -14.49
CA PRO A 79 0.87 -2.22 -13.77
C PRO A 79 2.24 -1.51 -13.81
N VAL A 80 2.49 -0.66 -14.81
CA VAL A 80 3.75 0.10 -14.92
C VAL A 80 3.76 1.19 -13.85
N LEU A 81 2.64 1.91 -13.71
CA LEU A 81 2.49 2.89 -12.65
C LEU A 81 2.43 2.24 -11.27
N MET A 82 1.72 1.12 -11.10
CA MET A 82 1.68 0.39 -9.83
C MET A 82 3.10 0.03 -9.37
N LYS A 83 3.93 -0.52 -10.26
CA LYS A 83 5.31 -0.89 -9.93
C LYS A 83 6.14 0.34 -9.55
N LYS A 84 6.02 1.42 -10.32
CA LYS A 84 6.69 2.69 -10.02
C LYS A 84 6.33 3.22 -8.63
N TYR A 85 5.03 3.25 -8.30
CA TYR A 85 4.59 3.78 -7.00
C TYR A 85 4.92 2.84 -5.85
N TYR A 86 4.88 1.52 -6.06
CA TYR A 86 5.36 0.56 -5.07
C TYR A 86 6.83 0.83 -4.71
N ASP A 87 7.70 0.92 -5.71
CA ASP A 87 9.13 1.17 -5.50
C ASP A 87 9.36 2.53 -4.82
N LEU A 88 8.58 3.57 -5.15
CA LEU A 88 8.67 4.88 -4.49
C LEU A 88 8.22 4.81 -3.02
N LEU A 89 7.07 4.18 -2.75
CA LEU A 89 6.52 4.11 -1.40
C LEU A 89 7.41 3.32 -0.45
N GLN A 90 8.13 2.29 -0.92
CA GLN A 90 9.12 1.57 -0.11
C GLN A 90 10.22 2.46 0.47
N ASN A 91 10.48 3.62 -0.14
CA ASN A 91 11.52 4.56 0.28
C ASN A 91 11.00 5.70 1.18
N CYS A 92 9.71 5.68 1.58
CA CYS A 92 9.14 6.67 2.49
C CYS A 92 9.31 6.25 3.97
N ASP A 93 9.77 7.17 4.82
CA ASP A 93 10.03 6.99 6.26
C ASP A 93 9.80 8.28 7.09
#